data_AF-A0A7Y2JCF0-F1
#
_entry.id   AF-A0A7Y2JCF0-F1
#
_cell.length_a   1.000
_cell.length_b   1.000
_cell.length_c   1.000
_cell.angle_alpha   90.00
_cell.angle_beta   90.00
_cell.angle_gamma   90.00
#
_symmetry.space_group_name_H-M   'P 1'
#
loop_
_entity.id
_entity.type
_entity.pdbx_description
1 polymer ?
#
loop_
_entity_poly.entity_id
_entity_poly.type
_entity_poly.pdbx_seq_one_letter_code
_entity_poly.pdbx_strand_id
1 'polypeptide(L)'
;PHGVTLGGTSWQKGKRHPTIEDNVIIGANASILGPIRVGENSKIGSGSVVNKEVPSHSTVVGIPGRVVFREGNVYKDPTGVAGTPDPEGKALKCLTEQVMALEKRLDDVLKRLEEGEDLPQVGSKP
;
A
#
# COMPACT_ATOMS: atom_id res chain seq x y z
N PRO A 1 -9.98 -0.88 25.15
CA PRO A 1 -10.28 -0.40 23.78
C PRO A 1 -10.67 -1.57 22.86
N HIS A 2 -11.96 -1.73 22.65
CA HIS A 2 -12.60 -2.66 21.71
C HIS A 2 -13.45 -1.80 20.77
N GLY A 3 -13.58 -2.18 19.49
CA GLY A 3 -14.20 -1.30 18.49
C GLY A 3 -14.31 -1.90 17.09
N VAL A 4 -14.55 -3.21 17.00
CA VAL A 4 -14.70 -3.87 15.69
C VAL A 4 -16.07 -3.56 15.12
N THR A 5 -16.10 -3.17 13.83
CA THR A 5 -17.35 -2.89 13.11
C THR A 5 -17.56 -3.95 12.03
N LEU A 6 -18.71 -4.62 12.06
CA LEU A 6 -19.22 -5.46 10.96
C LEU A 6 -20.43 -4.75 10.35
N GLY A 7 -20.16 -3.84 9.43
CA GLY A 7 -21.14 -2.90 8.91
C GLY A 7 -21.69 -3.30 7.53
N GLY A 8 -22.88 -2.79 7.20
CA GLY A 8 -23.44 -2.90 5.87
C GLY A 8 -23.25 -1.64 5.03
N THR A 9 -23.23 -1.80 3.70
CA THR A 9 -23.02 -0.71 2.74
C THR A 9 -24.28 -0.31 1.97
N SER A 10 -25.41 -1.01 2.17
CA SER A 10 -26.65 -0.80 1.42
C SER A 10 -27.89 -0.84 2.31
N TRP A 11 -28.91 -0.07 1.90
CA TRP A 11 -30.25 -0.02 2.49
C TRP A 11 -31.24 -1.02 1.87
N GLN A 12 -30.84 -1.71 0.80
CA GLN A 12 -31.68 -2.71 0.14
C GLN A 12 -31.86 -3.96 1.03
N LYS A 13 -33.04 -4.59 0.92
CA LYS A 13 -33.31 -5.87 1.60
C LYS A 13 -32.44 -6.97 0.98
N GLY A 14 -31.63 -7.64 1.81
CA GLY A 14 -30.73 -8.72 1.40
C GLY A 14 -29.51 -8.86 2.32
N LYS A 15 -28.57 -9.73 1.93
CA LYS A 15 -27.26 -9.84 2.60
C LYS A 15 -26.51 -8.53 2.40
N ARG A 16 -26.21 -7.86 3.51
CA ARG A 16 -25.55 -6.53 3.52
C ARG A 16 -24.37 -6.42 4.46
N HIS A 17 -24.26 -7.33 5.43
CA HIS A 17 -23.16 -7.40 6.39
C HIS A 17 -22.17 -8.50 5.98
N PRO A 18 -20.92 -8.41 6.43
CA PRO A 18 -19.91 -9.39 6.08
C PRO A 18 -20.27 -10.79 6.58
N THR A 19 -19.63 -11.80 5.98
CA THR A 19 -19.58 -13.18 6.47
C THR A 19 -18.16 -13.44 6.93
N ILE A 20 -18.01 -13.88 8.17
CA ILE A 20 -16.72 -14.24 8.76
C ILE A 20 -16.67 -15.75 8.87
N GLU A 21 -15.67 -16.39 8.26
CA GLU A 21 -15.46 -17.84 8.35
C GLU A 21 -14.67 -18.21 9.61
N ASP A 22 -14.34 -19.49 9.75
CA ASP A 22 -13.73 -20.06 10.95
C ASP A 22 -12.30 -19.54 11.18
N ASN A 23 -11.93 -19.42 12.46
CA ASN A 23 -10.58 -19.05 12.91
C ASN A 23 -10.08 -17.68 12.38
N VAL A 24 -10.98 -16.78 12.00
CA VAL A 24 -10.62 -15.42 11.61
C VAL A 24 -10.28 -14.58 12.83
N ILE A 25 -9.14 -13.90 12.79
CA ILE A 25 -8.68 -12.96 13.82
C ILE A 25 -8.98 -11.54 13.35
N ILE A 26 -9.69 -10.76 14.17
CA ILE A 26 -10.00 -9.36 13.85
C ILE A 26 -9.36 -8.44 14.89
N GLY A 27 -8.44 -7.59 14.43
CA GLY A 27 -7.75 -6.60 15.25
C GLY A 27 -8.67 -5.49 15.77
N ALA A 28 -8.22 -4.79 16.81
CA ALA A 28 -8.99 -3.70 17.41
C ALA A 28 -9.26 -2.57 16.40
N ASN A 29 -10.44 -1.95 16.48
CA ASN A 29 -10.85 -0.85 15.59
C ASN A 29 -10.90 -1.19 14.09
N ALA A 30 -10.86 -2.48 13.72
CA ALA A 30 -11.07 -2.88 12.34
C ALA A 30 -12.54 -2.69 11.93
N SER A 31 -12.75 -2.20 10.71
CA SER A 31 -14.08 -2.02 10.12
C SER A 31 -14.21 -2.86 8.86
N ILE A 32 -15.13 -3.81 8.86
CA ILE A 32 -15.41 -4.71 7.75
C ILE A 32 -16.80 -4.35 7.22
N LEU A 33 -16.86 -3.86 5.99
CA LEU A 33 -18.04 -3.22 5.43
C LEU A 33 -18.55 -3.93 4.17
N GLY A 34 -19.85 -4.24 4.17
CA GLY A 34 -20.57 -4.77 3.02
C GLY A 34 -20.73 -6.29 3.05
N PRO A 35 -21.43 -6.85 2.04
CA PRO A 35 -21.69 -8.29 1.94
C PRO A 35 -20.47 -9.06 1.43
N ILE A 36 -19.32 -8.87 2.07
CA ILE A 36 -18.05 -9.52 1.73
C ILE A 36 -17.79 -10.73 2.62
N ARG A 37 -17.07 -11.70 2.08
CA ARG A 37 -16.62 -12.87 2.84
C ARG A 37 -15.19 -12.68 3.31
N VAL A 38 -14.92 -13.04 4.55
CA VAL A 38 -13.58 -13.16 5.12
C VAL A 38 -13.28 -14.64 5.30
N GLY A 39 -12.38 -15.16 4.48
CA GLY A 39 -12.03 -16.57 4.42
C GLY A 39 -11.38 -17.08 5.70
N GLU A 40 -11.50 -18.38 5.94
CA GLU A 40 -11.00 -19.03 7.14
C GLU A 40 -9.51 -18.78 7.40
N ASN A 41 -9.10 -18.85 8.66
CA ASN A 41 -7.71 -18.67 9.11
C ASN A 41 -7.08 -17.32 8.68
N SER A 42 -7.90 -16.33 8.35
CA SER A 42 -7.44 -15.00 7.94
C SER A 42 -7.29 -14.05 9.13
N LYS A 43 -6.46 -13.02 8.97
CA LYS A 43 -6.15 -12.03 9.99
C LYS A 43 -6.42 -10.63 9.47
N ILE A 44 -7.26 -9.87 10.16
CA ILE A 44 -7.53 -8.46 9.86
C ILE A 44 -6.74 -7.61 10.87
N GLY A 45 -5.86 -6.76 10.37
CA GLY A 45 -5.05 -5.87 11.20
C GLY A 45 -5.89 -4.81 11.92
N SER A 46 -5.41 -4.35 13.07
CA SER A 46 -6.04 -3.27 13.83
C SER A 46 -6.19 -1.99 13.00
N GLY A 47 -7.33 -1.30 13.14
CA GLY A 47 -7.63 -0.08 12.40
C GLY A 47 -7.87 -0.24 10.90
N SER A 48 -7.87 -1.48 10.37
CA SER A 48 -8.04 -1.69 8.92
C SER A 48 -9.48 -1.50 8.48
N VAL A 49 -9.69 -1.00 7.25
CA VAL A 49 -11.02 -0.84 6.64
C VAL A 49 -11.16 -1.79 5.45
N VAL A 50 -11.91 -2.88 5.61
CA VAL A 50 -12.02 -3.96 4.61
C VAL A 50 -13.35 -3.84 3.87
N ASN A 51 -13.28 -3.70 2.54
CA ASN A 51 -14.44 -3.56 1.66
C ASN A 51 -14.40 -4.50 0.44
N LYS A 52 -13.53 -5.52 0.45
CA LYS A 52 -13.38 -6.54 -0.59
C LYS A 52 -13.32 -7.93 0.05
N GLU A 53 -13.65 -8.97 -0.72
CA GLU A 53 -13.49 -10.35 -0.25
C GLU A 53 -12.04 -10.64 0.15
N VAL A 54 -11.89 -11.37 1.26
CA VAL A 54 -10.59 -11.79 1.79
C VAL A 54 -10.48 -13.29 1.57
N PRO A 55 -9.51 -13.78 0.79
CA PRO A 55 -9.26 -15.22 0.62
C PRO A 55 -8.84 -15.86 1.96
N SER A 56 -9.05 -17.17 2.10
CA SER A 56 -8.57 -17.93 3.25
C SER A 56 -7.05 -17.81 3.44
N HIS A 57 -6.57 -18.02 4.67
CA HIS A 57 -5.16 -17.97 5.05
C HIS A 57 -4.46 -16.64 4.70
N SER A 58 -5.19 -15.52 4.73
CA SER A 58 -4.68 -14.21 4.31
C SER A 58 -4.55 -13.21 5.46
N THR A 59 -3.58 -12.30 5.40
CA THR A 59 -3.52 -11.14 6.32
C THR A 59 -3.88 -9.86 5.58
N VAL A 60 -4.80 -9.07 6.13
CA VAL A 60 -5.28 -7.79 5.56
C VAL A 60 -4.90 -6.64 6.48
N VAL A 61 -4.31 -5.58 5.94
CA VAL A 61 -3.97 -4.36 6.70
C VAL A 61 -4.26 -3.09 5.90
N GLY A 62 -4.47 -1.96 6.59
CA GLY A 62 -4.52 -0.62 6.00
C GLY A 62 -5.92 -0.06 5.73
N ILE A 63 -5.95 1.17 5.21
CA ILE A 63 -7.16 1.91 4.82
C ILE A 63 -6.93 2.48 3.40
N PRO A 64 -7.55 1.94 2.34
CA PRO A 64 -8.36 0.72 2.33
C PRO A 64 -7.52 -0.54 2.62
N GLY A 65 -8.14 -1.52 3.26
CA GLY A 65 -7.52 -2.78 3.66
C GLY A 65 -7.11 -3.62 2.46
N ARG A 66 -5.85 -4.06 2.44
CA ARG A 66 -5.28 -4.90 1.37
C ARG A 66 -4.66 -6.16 1.94
N VAL A 67 -4.75 -7.25 1.17
CA VAL A 67 -4.08 -8.50 1.49
C VAL A 67 -2.56 -8.31 1.33
N VAL A 68 -1.80 -8.54 2.39
CA VAL A 68 -0.33 -8.40 2.42
C VAL A 68 0.41 -9.73 2.58
N PHE A 69 -0.29 -10.79 2.97
CA PHE A 69 0.27 -12.12 3.18
C PHE A 69 -0.74 -13.19 2.78
N ARG A 70 -0.27 -14.25 2.10
CA ARG A 70 -1.03 -15.45 1.80
C ARG A 70 -0.10 -16.66 1.79
N GLU A 71 -0.39 -17.67 2.62
CA GLU A 71 0.26 -19.01 2.62
C GLU A 71 1.78 -19.02 2.38
N GLY A 72 2.54 -18.32 3.24
CA GLY A 72 4.01 -18.37 3.23
C GLY A 72 4.68 -17.49 2.17
N ASN A 73 3.91 -16.84 1.30
CA ASN A 73 4.39 -15.78 0.43
C ASN A 73 3.90 -14.42 0.93
N VAL A 74 4.83 -13.47 1.04
CA VAL A 74 4.47 -12.05 1.10
C VAL A 74 3.75 -11.77 -0.20
N TYR A 75 2.43 -11.56 -0.14
CA TYR A 75 1.62 -11.28 -1.31
C TYR A 75 2.05 -9.91 -1.82
N LYS A 76 3.01 -9.90 -2.74
CA LYS A 76 3.34 -8.74 -3.56
C LYS A 76 2.16 -8.57 -4.50
N ASP A 77 1.33 -7.59 -4.23
CA ASP A 77 0.25 -7.17 -5.10
C ASP A 77 0.73 -7.16 -6.57
N PRO A 78 0.27 -8.10 -7.42
CA PRO A 78 0.72 -8.19 -8.81
C PRO A 78 0.23 -7.01 -9.65
N THR A 79 -0.69 -6.19 -9.12
CA THR A 79 -1.13 -4.97 -9.79
C THR A 79 -0.28 -3.76 -9.46
N GLY A 80 0.49 -3.76 -8.35
CA GLY A 80 1.37 -2.64 -7.95
C GLY A 80 0.70 -1.24 -7.92
N VAL A 81 -0.61 -1.16 -8.04
CA VAL A 81 -1.36 0.05 -8.41
C VAL A 81 -2.75 -0.08 -7.75
N ALA A 82 -3.04 0.58 -6.63
CA ALA A 82 -3.41 1.98 -6.65
C ALA A 82 -4.63 2.23 -7.56
N GLY A 83 -5.82 1.73 -7.17
CA GLY A 83 -7.09 2.27 -7.70
C GLY A 83 -7.35 3.73 -7.26
N THR A 84 -6.54 4.24 -6.34
CA THR A 84 -6.35 5.67 -6.05
C THR A 84 -4.87 5.95 -6.24
N PRO A 85 -4.46 6.95 -7.05
CA PRO A 85 -3.07 7.39 -7.07
C PRO A 85 -2.67 7.65 -5.63
N ASP A 86 -1.68 6.93 -5.11
CA ASP A 86 -1.08 7.27 -3.83
C ASP A 86 -0.19 8.50 -4.09
N PRO A 87 -0.64 9.72 -3.73
CA PRO A 87 0.11 10.92 -4.06
C PRO A 87 1.45 10.93 -3.30
N GLU A 88 1.50 10.31 -2.12
CA GLU A 88 2.71 10.21 -1.28
C GLU A 88 3.67 9.17 -1.86
N GLY A 89 3.20 7.97 -2.17
CA GLY A 89 4.01 6.94 -2.83
C GLY A 89 4.53 7.38 -4.20
N LYS A 90 3.73 8.12 -4.98
CA LYS A 90 4.16 8.71 -6.25
C LYS A 90 5.21 9.80 -6.03
N ALA A 91 5.02 10.66 -5.02
CA ALA A 91 6.00 11.68 -4.67
C ALA A 91 7.32 11.07 -4.19
N LEU A 92 7.28 10.04 -3.34
CA LEU A 92 8.45 9.30 -2.87
C LEU A 92 9.19 8.65 -4.04
N LYS A 93 8.49 7.98 -4.94
CA LYS A 93 9.08 7.38 -6.13
C LYS A 93 9.75 8.43 -7.02
N CYS A 94 9.07 9.56 -7.27
CA CYS A 94 9.62 10.69 -8.02
C CYS A 94 10.87 11.26 -7.34
N LEU A 95 10.85 11.41 -6.01
CA LEU A 95 12.02 11.84 -5.24
C LEU A 95 13.19 10.88 -5.40
N THR A 96 12.94 9.57 -5.28
CA THR A 96 13.99 8.55 -5.45
C THR A 96 14.60 8.60 -6.85
N GLU A 97 13.77 8.76 -7.88
CA GLU A 97 14.25 8.93 -9.27
C GLU A 97 15.10 10.20 -9.42
N GLN A 98 14.71 11.31 -8.79
CA GLN A 98 15.51 12.54 -8.78
C GLN A 98 16.82 12.40 -8.02
N VAL A 99 16.83 11.72 -6.87
CA VAL A 99 18.06 11.45 -6.10
C VAL A 99 19.03 10.61 -6.91
N MET A 100 18.57 9.53 -7.56
CA MET A 100 19.41 8.70 -8.42
C MET A 100 20.00 9.49 -9.60
N ALA A 101 19.22 10.40 -10.19
CA ALA A 101 19.70 11.26 -11.26
C ALA A 101 20.74 12.28 -10.76
N LEU A 102 20.59 12.79 -9.53
CA LEU A 102 21.55 13.70 -8.90
C LEU A 102 22.85 12.97 -8.53
N GLU A 103 22.77 11.76 -7.97
CA GLU A 103 23.93 10.92 -7.65
C GLU A 103 24.77 10.67 -8.91
N LYS A 104 24.13 10.26 -10.02
CA LYS A 104 24.83 10.05 -11.29
C LYS A 104 25.53 11.32 -11.80
N ARG A 105 24.89 12.48 -11.68
CA ARG A 105 25.50 13.76 -12.07
C ARG A 105 26.69 14.12 -11.17
N LEU A 106 26.62 13.76 -9.88
CA LEU A 106 27.71 13.97 -8.93
C LEU A 106 28.91 13.11 -9.32
N ASP A 107 28.69 11.82 -9.63
CA ASP A 107 29.73 10.89 -10.07
C ASP A 107 30.42 11.38 -11.35
N ASP A 108 29.66 11.86 -12.33
CA ASP A 108 30.20 12.40 -13.58
C ASP A 108 31.09 13.65 -13.34
N VAL A 109 30.69 14.53 -12.42
CA VAL A 109 31.46 15.73 -12.07
C VAL A 109 32.71 15.37 -11.28
N LEU A 110 32.61 14.45 -10.32
CA LEU A 110 33.76 13.99 -9.54
C LEU A 110 34.81 13.35 -10.44
N LYS A 111 34.40 12.53 -11.42
CA LYS A 111 35.30 11.91 -12.38
C LYS A 111 36.05 12.94 -13.24
N ARG A 112 35.37 14.00 -13.69
CA ARG A 112 36.00 15.07 -14.48
C ARG A 112 36.97 15.94 -13.67
N LEU A 113 36.66 16.15 -12.39
CA LEU A 113 37.58 16.83 -11.46
C LEU A 113 38.85 16.00 -11.21
N GLU A 114 38.73 14.67 -11.14
CA GLU A 114 39.88 13.76 -11.08
C GLU A 114 40.69 13.75 -12.39
N GLU A 115 40.01 13.87 -13.54
CA GLU A 115 40.62 13.89 -14.88
C GLU A 115 41.18 15.28 -15.28
N GLY A 116 40.94 16.33 -14.47
CA GLY A 116 41.50 17.68 -14.67
C GLY A 116 40.81 18.51 -15.75
N GLU A 117 39.55 18.21 -16.09
CA GLU A 117 38.77 18.97 -17.08
C GLU A 117 38.03 20.17 -16.46
N ASP A 118 38.04 21.32 -17.17
CA ASP A 118 37.38 22.56 -16.76
C ASP A 118 35.86 22.39 -16.55
N LEU A 119 35.33 22.99 -15.46
CA LEU A 119 33.90 22.94 -15.13
C LEU A 119 33.05 23.66 -16.19
N PRO A 120 31.86 23.13 -16.53
CA PRO A 120 30.92 23.86 -17.37
C PRO A 120 30.45 25.13 -16.65
N GLN A 121 30.60 26.27 -17.32
CA GLN A 121 30.01 27.55 -16.91
C GLN A 121 28.50 27.34 -16.72
N VAL A 122 28.03 27.42 -15.46
CA VAL A 122 26.60 27.46 -15.17
C VAL A 122 26.07 28.75 -15.79
N GLY A 123 25.48 28.62 -16.98
CA GLY A 123 24.91 29.74 -17.69
C GLY A 123 23.88 30.43 -16.82
N SER A 124 24.24 31.60 -16.28
CA SER A 124 23.25 32.57 -15.83
C SER A 124 22.47 32.99 -17.07
N LYS A 125 21.25 32.49 -17.19
CA LYS A 125 20.28 33.12 -18.09
C LYS A 125 19.62 34.25 -17.27
N PRO A 126 19.51 35.47 -17.84
CA PRO A 126 18.97 36.65 -17.14
C PRO A 126 17.53 36.46 -16.65
#